data_AF-D9PIU5-F1
#
_entry.id   AF-D9PIU5-F1
#
_cell.length_a   1.000
_cell.length_b   1.000
_cell.length_c   1.000
_cell.angle_alpha   90.00
_cell.angle_beta   90.00
_cell.angle_gamma   90.00
#
_symmetry.space_group_name_H-M   'P 1'
#
loop_
_entity.id
_entity.type
_entity.pdbx_description
1 polymer ?
#
loop_
_entity_poly.entity_id
_entity_poly.type
_entity_poly.pdbx_seq_one_letter_code
_entity_poly.pdbx_strand_id
1 'polypeptide(L)'
;MCSSSTVCEDPRVSGYEAGAWSDFSVGLAGAAAALTGLLFVAVSINLERIVRFPTLPRLAASTLTLFATVLVGALVILIPGQSAEALGLELLALGLAVGVPLVWAQTRPPR
;
A
#
# COMPACT_ATOMS: atom_id res chain seq x y z
N MET A 1 27.58 11.72 -27.35
CA MET A 1 27.69 11.18 -28.73
C MET A 1 26.56 10.18 -28.90
N CYS A 2 25.48 10.52 -29.62
CA CYS A 2 24.43 9.56 -29.96
C CYS A 2 24.89 8.74 -31.16
N SER A 3 24.97 7.42 -31.01
CA SER A 3 25.20 6.48 -32.10
C SER A 3 23.87 6.15 -32.76
N SER A 4 23.86 6.12 -34.08
CA SER A 4 22.73 6.21 -35.00
C SER A 4 21.72 5.04 -34.97
N SER A 5 21.55 4.32 -33.87
CA SER A 5 20.60 3.19 -33.77
C SER A 5 19.98 2.94 -32.38
N THR A 6 20.31 3.73 -31.37
CA THR A 6 19.69 3.61 -30.04
C THR A 6 19.28 4.99 -29.56
N VAL A 7 18.03 5.11 -29.15
CA VAL A 7 17.41 6.27 -28.51
C VAL A 7 18.41 6.97 -27.58
N CYS A 8 18.55 8.30 -27.69
CA CYS A 8 19.34 9.05 -26.72
C CYS A 8 18.62 8.98 -25.37
N GLU A 9 19.18 8.24 -24.40
CA GLU A 9 18.68 8.22 -23.02
C GLU A 9 18.64 9.67 -22.47
N ASP A 10 17.45 10.22 -22.19
CA ASP A 10 17.33 11.48 -21.44
C ASP A 10 17.67 11.18 -19.97
N PRO A 11 18.72 11.77 -19.38
CA PRO A 11 19.15 11.50 -18.00
C PRO A 11 18.16 12.01 -16.94
N ARG A 12 17.05 12.63 -17.33
CA ARG A 12 15.94 12.90 -16.42
C ARG A 12 15.20 11.60 -16.16
N VAL A 13 15.50 10.97 -15.03
CA VAL A 13 14.61 9.98 -14.40
C VAL A 13 13.24 10.64 -14.28
N SER A 14 12.34 10.27 -15.18
CA SER A 14 10.97 10.76 -15.13
C SER A 14 10.31 10.05 -13.97
N GLY A 15 9.95 10.78 -12.90
CA GLY A 15 9.31 10.19 -11.72
C GLY A 15 8.00 9.43 -12.01
N TYR A 16 7.48 9.55 -13.23
CA TYR A 16 6.33 8.83 -13.76
C TYR A 16 6.66 7.44 -14.31
N GLU A 17 7.94 7.07 -14.45
CA GLU A 17 8.34 5.73 -14.87
C GLU A 17 8.25 4.77 -13.68
N ALA A 18 7.21 3.94 -13.65
CA ALA A 18 6.98 2.98 -12.56
C ALA A 18 8.18 2.04 -12.33
N GLY A 19 8.89 1.66 -13.40
CA GLY A 19 10.07 0.78 -13.31
C GLY A 19 11.19 1.34 -12.43
N ALA A 20 11.39 2.66 -12.40
CA ALA A 20 12.39 3.32 -11.57
C ALA A 20 12.11 3.20 -10.05
N TRP A 21 10.88 2.84 -9.67
CA TRP A 21 10.44 2.71 -8.27
C TRP A 21 10.49 1.27 -7.74
N SER A 22 10.93 0.30 -8.55
CA SER A 22 10.91 -1.13 -8.20
C SER A 22 11.63 -1.44 -6.89
N ASP A 23 12.89 -1.01 -6.73
CA ASP A 23 13.68 -1.31 -5.53
C ASP A 23 13.08 -0.70 -4.24
N PHE A 24 12.56 0.52 -4.36
CA PHE A 24 11.83 1.17 -3.28
C PHE A 24 10.58 0.39 -2.90
N SER A 25 9.83 -0.08 -3.90
CA SER A 25 8.60 -0.84 -3.72
C SER A 25 8.87 -2.22 -3.12
N VAL A 26 9.99 -2.88 -3.47
CA VAL A 26 10.45 -4.10 -2.79
C VAL A 26 10.70 -3.84 -1.30
N GLY A 27 11.42 -2.77 -0.97
CA GLY A 27 11.69 -2.37 0.41
C GLY A 27 10.42 -2.09 1.21
N LEU A 28 9.49 -1.32 0.61
CA LEU A 28 8.18 -1.03 1.20
C LEU A 28 7.33 -2.29 1.40
N ALA A 29 7.28 -3.18 0.42
CA ALA A 29 6.53 -4.43 0.51
C ALA A 29 7.06 -5.29 1.68
N GLY A 30 8.39 -5.41 1.81
CA GLY A 30 9.02 -6.11 2.93
C GLY A 30 8.67 -5.50 4.29
N ALA A 31 8.79 -4.18 4.43
CA ALA A 31 8.45 -3.48 5.68
C ALA A 31 6.96 -3.61 6.03
N ALA A 32 6.07 -3.39 5.05
CA ALA A 32 4.63 -3.49 5.24
C ALA A 32 4.19 -4.92 5.59
N ALA A 33 4.77 -5.93 4.95
CA ALA A 33 4.53 -7.33 5.29
C ALA A 33 4.96 -7.66 6.72
N ALA A 34 6.15 -7.22 7.13
CA ALA A 34 6.64 -7.42 8.51
C ALA A 34 5.73 -6.75 9.55
N LEU A 35 5.34 -5.47 9.32
CA LEU A 35 4.45 -4.74 10.23
C LEU A 35 3.05 -5.36 10.30
N THR A 36 2.50 -5.81 9.16
CA THR A 36 1.21 -6.50 9.10
C THR A 36 1.26 -7.79 9.91
N GLY A 37 2.31 -8.60 9.74
CA GLY A 37 2.50 -9.84 10.48
C GLY A 37 2.66 -9.61 11.99
N LEU A 38 3.52 -8.67 12.39
CA LEU A 38 3.73 -8.32 13.80
C LEU A 38 2.45 -7.81 14.47
N LEU A 39 1.68 -6.94 13.80
CA LEU A 39 0.42 -6.45 14.33
C LEU A 39 -0.62 -7.56 14.46
N PHE A 40 -0.73 -8.43 13.45
CA PHE A 40 -1.64 -9.58 13.50
C PHE A 40 -1.33 -10.50 14.69
N VAL A 41 -0.05 -10.82 14.91
CA VAL A 41 0.41 -11.62 16.06
C VAL A 41 0.12 -10.90 17.38
N ALA A 42 0.41 -9.60 17.49
CA ALA A 42 0.15 -8.83 18.70
C ALA A 42 -1.35 -8.77 19.05
N VAL A 43 -2.22 -8.68 18.04
CA VAL A 43 -3.68 -8.69 18.23
C VAL A 43 -4.18 -10.07 18.63
N SER A 44 -3.67 -11.15 18.04
CA SER A 44 -4.13 -12.51 18.33
C SER A 44 -3.83 -12.94 19.76
N ILE A 45 -2.64 -12.61 20.29
CA ILE A 45 -2.27 -12.93 21.67
C ILE A 45 -2.96 -12.06 22.73
N ASN A 46 -3.48 -10.90 22.34
CA ASN A 46 -4.10 -9.92 23.26
C ASN A 46 -5.62 -9.77 23.02
N LEU A 47 -6.22 -10.64 22.20
CA LEU A 47 -7.59 -10.47 21.72
C LEU A 47 -8.61 -10.36 22.88
N GLU A 48 -8.49 -11.22 23.89
CA GLU A 48 -9.37 -11.23 25.06
C GLU A 48 -9.35 -9.92 25.87
N ARG A 49 -8.23 -9.21 25.88
CA ARG A 49 -8.07 -7.93 26.58
C ARG A 49 -8.47 -6.76 25.67
N ILE A 50 -8.19 -6.85 24.36
CA ILE A 50 -8.58 -5.84 23.36
C ILE A 50 -10.10 -5.74 23.23
N VAL A 51 -10.83 -6.85 23.25
CA VAL A 51 -12.31 -6.87 23.13
C VAL A 51 -13.00 -6.22 24.35
N ARG A 52 -12.33 -6.11 25.50
CA ARG A 52 -12.87 -5.42 26.69
C ARG A 52 -12.92 -3.91 26.54
N PHE A 53 -12.15 -3.33 25.60
CA PHE A 53 -12.16 -1.91 25.33
C PHE A 53 -12.77 -1.65 23.95
N PRO A 54 -13.97 -1.07 23.85
CA PRO A 54 -14.73 -1.00 22.59
C PRO A 54 -14.02 -0.24 21.45
N THR A 55 -13.05 0.63 21.77
CA THR A 55 -12.32 1.44 20.77
C THR A 55 -11.08 0.73 20.20
N LEU A 56 -10.46 -0.20 20.94
CA LEU A 56 -9.18 -0.81 20.55
C LEU A 56 -9.28 -1.76 19.34
N PRO A 57 -10.30 -2.64 19.21
CA PRO A 57 -10.43 -3.50 18.04
C PRO A 57 -10.55 -2.71 16.73
N ARG A 58 -11.27 -1.58 16.75
CA ARG A 58 -11.46 -0.72 15.58
C ARG A 58 -10.14 -0.07 15.15
N LEU A 59 -9.31 0.36 16.11
CA LEU A 59 -7.99 0.91 15.82
C LEU A 59 -7.06 -0.16 15.24
N ALA A 60 -7.02 -1.36 15.85
CA ALA A 60 -6.21 -2.46 15.35
C ALA A 60 -6.58 -2.84 13.90
N ALA A 61 -7.87 -2.98 13.61
CA ALA A 61 -8.36 -3.26 12.26
C ALA A 61 -8.01 -2.13 11.27
N SER A 62 -8.13 -0.86 11.69
CA SER A 62 -7.77 0.29 10.85
C SER A 62 -6.28 0.30 10.51
N THR A 63 -5.41 0.11 11.51
CA THR A 63 -3.95 0.06 11.31
C THR A 63 -3.55 -1.13 10.44
N LEU A 64 -4.14 -2.31 10.64
CA LEU A 64 -3.89 -3.48 9.82
C LEU A 64 -4.30 -3.25 8.36
N THR A 65 -5.44 -2.59 8.16
CA THR A 65 -5.92 -2.21 6.82
C THR A 65 -4.95 -1.23 6.15
N LEU A 66 -4.42 -0.25 6.88
CA LEU A 66 -3.44 0.70 6.35
C LEU A 66 -2.14 0.01 5.92
N PHE A 67 -1.59 -0.90 6.75
CA PHE A 67 -0.39 -1.65 6.36
C PHE A 67 -0.64 -2.57 5.16
N ALA A 68 -1.79 -3.25 5.12
CA ALA A 68 -2.18 -4.07 3.97
C ALA A 68 -2.32 -3.24 2.69
N THR A 69 -2.82 -2.00 2.80
CA THR A 69 -2.97 -1.09 1.65
C THR A 69 -1.61 -0.69 1.07
N VAL A 70 -0.65 -0.34 1.94
CA VAL A 70 0.73 -0.05 1.51
C VAL A 70 1.37 -1.28 0.88
N LEU A 71 1.17 -2.46 1.47
CA LEU A 71 1.67 -3.73 0.91
C LEU A 71 1.11 -3.98 -0.49
N VAL A 72 -0.20 -3.93 -0.66
CA VAL A 72 -0.85 -4.16 -1.97
C VAL A 72 -0.41 -3.12 -3.00
N GLY A 73 -0.33 -1.84 -2.62
CA GLY A 73 0.16 -0.78 -3.51
C GLY A 73 1.60 -1.01 -3.96
N ALA A 74 2.48 -1.45 -3.06
CA ALA A 74 3.85 -1.80 -3.39
C ALA A 74 3.93 -3.01 -4.34
N LEU A 75 3.12 -4.05 -4.10
CA LEU A 75 3.07 -5.23 -4.96
C LEU A 75 2.56 -4.94 -6.37
N VAL A 76 1.58 -4.04 -6.50
CA VAL A 76 1.04 -3.59 -7.78
C VAL A 76 2.11 -2.88 -8.61
N ILE A 77 2.92 -2.01 -7.99
CA ILE A 77 4.04 -1.33 -8.69
C ILE A 77 5.09 -2.32 -9.22
N LEU A 78 5.23 -3.49 -8.58
CA LEU A 78 6.18 -4.53 -8.97
C LEU A 78 5.75 -5.34 -10.20
N ILE A 79 4.52 -5.19 -10.69
CA ILE A 79 4.03 -5.95 -11.85
C ILE A 79 4.75 -5.45 -13.12
N PRO A 80 5.58 -6.29 -13.77
CA PRO A 80 6.34 -5.86 -14.93
C PRO A 80 5.44 -5.69 -16.16
N GLY A 81 5.74 -4.69 -17.00
CA GLY A 81 5.04 -4.50 -18.28
C GLY A 81 3.66 -3.82 -18.17
N GLN A 82 3.33 -3.25 -17.02
CA GLN A 82 2.08 -2.53 -16.81
C GLN A 82 2.12 -1.12 -17.41
N SER A 83 1.04 -0.71 -18.07
CA SER A 83 0.92 0.67 -18.57
C SER A 83 0.68 1.66 -17.43
N ALA A 84 1.15 2.90 -17.59
CA ALA A 84 0.95 3.95 -16.58
C ALA A 84 -0.54 4.22 -16.28
N GLU A 85 -1.41 4.08 -17.29
CA GLU A 85 -2.87 4.21 -17.12
C GLU A 85 -3.45 3.07 -16.27
N ALA A 86 -3.03 1.83 -16.51
CA ALA A 86 -3.46 0.68 -15.73
C ALA A 86 -3.02 0.81 -14.26
N LEU A 87 -1.75 1.21 -14.03
CA LEU A 87 -1.24 1.49 -12.68
C LEU A 87 -2.03 2.60 -11.98
N GLY A 88 -2.32 3.69 -12.67
CA GLY A 88 -3.15 4.76 -12.13
C GLY A 88 -4.53 4.27 -11.71
N LEU A 89 -5.17 3.44 -12.55
CA LEU A 89 -6.48 2.86 -12.24
C LEU A 89 -6.44 1.90 -11.06
N GLU A 90 -5.42 1.04 -10.96
CA GLU A 90 -5.29 0.11 -9.83
C GLU A 90 -5.04 0.84 -8.52
N LEU A 91 -4.18 1.87 -8.50
CA LEU A 91 -3.95 2.70 -7.33
C LEU A 91 -5.20 3.49 -6.93
N LEU A 92 -5.95 4.02 -7.89
CA LEU A 92 -7.22 4.70 -7.66
C LEU A 92 -8.27 3.73 -7.10
N ALA A 93 -8.40 2.55 -7.69
CA ALA A 93 -9.31 1.51 -7.22
C ALA A 93 -8.97 1.06 -5.79
N LEU A 94 -7.69 0.83 -5.49
CA LEU A 94 -7.22 0.48 -4.15
C LEU A 94 -7.52 1.59 -3.14
N GLY A 95 -7.21 2.84 -3.49
CA GLY A 95 -7.48 4.01 -2.66
C GLY A 95 -8.96 4.19 -2.35
N LEU A 96 -9.84 4.00 -3.34
CA LEU A 96 -11.30 4.06 -3.15
C LEU A 96 -11.82 2.88 -2.32
N ALA A 97 -11.37 1.66 -2.64
CA ALA A 97 -11.81 0.44 -1.98
C ALA A 97 -11.46 0.43 -0.49
N VAL A 98 -10.35 1.06 -0.09
CA VAL A 98 -9.93 1.15 1.31
C VAL A 98 -10.36 2.46 1.97
N GLY A 99 -10.11 3.59 1.31
CA GLY A 99 -10.29 4.91 1.87
C GLY A 99 -11.76 5.22 2.16
N VAL A 100 -12.68 4.88 1.25
CA VAL A 100 -14.11 5.14 1.43
C VAL A 100 -14.67 4.39 2.66
N PRO A 101 -14.45 3.07 2.81
CA PRO A 101 -14.88 2.37 4.02
C PRO A 101 -14.23 2.90 5.30
N LEU A 102 -12.92 3.22 5.29
CA LEU A 102 -12.23 3.73 6.47
C LEU A 102 -12.77 5.10 6.91
N VAL A 103 -12.98 6.03 5.99
CA VAL A 103 -13.55 7.36 6.27
C VAL A 103 -14.98 7.22 6.77
N TRP A 104 -15.76 6.35 6.15
CA TRP A 104 -17.14 6.11 6.56
C TRP A 104 -17.24 5.46 7.94
N ALA A 105 -16.36 4.51 8.27
CA ALA A 105 -16.29 3.88 9.58
C ALA A 105 -15.87 4.88 10.69
N GLN A 106 -15.05 5.88 10.35
CA GLN A 106 -14.63 6.94 11.28
C GLN A 106 -15.68 8.03 11.49
N THR A 107 -16.40 8.40 10.43
CA THR A 107 -17.44 9.43 10.47
C THR A 107 -18.76 8.93 11.07
N ARG A 108 -18.96 7.62 11.17
CA ARG A 108 -20.10 7.05 11.87
C ARG A 108 -19.97 7.21 13.39
N PRO A 109 -20.89 7.95 14.04
CA PRO A 109 -20.88 8.05 15.51
C PRO A 109 -21.08 6.65 16.12
N PRO A 110 -20.38 6.34 17.23
CA PRO A 110 -20.59 5.09 17.96
C PRO A 110 -22.06 5.04 18.40
N ARG A 111 -22.74 3.94 18.07
CA ARG A 111 -24.10 3.63 18.55
C ARG A 111 -24.05 3.10 19.97
#